data_AF-A0A3M2G2K6-F1
#
_entry.id   AF-A0A3M2G2K6-F1
#
_cell.length_a   1.000
_cell.length_b   1.000
_cell.length_c   1.000
_cell.angle_alpha   90.00
_cell.angle_beta   90.00
_cell.angle_gamma   90.00
#
_symmetry.space_group_name_H-M   'P 1'
#
loop_
_entity.id
_entity.type
_entity.pdbx_description
1 polymer ?
#
loop_
_entity_poly.entity_id
_entity_poly.type
_entity_poly.pdbx_seq_one_letter_code
_entity_poly.pdbx_strand_id
1 'polypeptide(L)'
;MSNVSTLLVILGITLGCWTSGFSAWLEMTTPDPTPAHIEVQHADPEGTTFTVELTGIEQETVAANGTEYTRFRLPEATFSTIEGAPEVPLISVWIAIPPTSDARVHVRSEGEIVLPDVQVLPHSPTPGIYPENEQYYQQNTFFPAETVQVGDPQILRDVRFVPVLIYPVQVNPVTRDVKIQTALEIEIVTTG
;
A
#
# COMPACT_ATOMS: atom_id res chain seq x y z
N MET A 1 -67.58 -21.61 2.52
CA MET A 1 -68.04 -20.21 2.65
C MET A 1 -67.25 -19.62 3.80
N SER A 2 -66.32 -18.67 3.71
CA SER A 2 -65.75 -17.84 2.66
C SER A 2 -64.34 -17.44 3.14
N ASN A 3 -63.33 -17.59 2.29
CA ASN A 3 -61.96 -17.14 2.54
C ASN A 3 -61.91 -15.60 2.50
N VAL A 4 -61.26 -14.97 3.48
CA VAL A 4 -60.86 -13.56 3.37
C VAL A 4 -59.34 -13.50 3.28
N SER A 5 -58.94 -13.17 2.06
CA SER A 5 -57.60 -12.79 1.62
C SER A 5 -57.27 -11.40 2.17
N THR A 6 -56.13 -11.25 2.84
CA THR A 6 -55.52 -9.94 3.09
C THR A 6 -54.10 -9.97 2.57
N LEU A 7 -53.96 -9.52 1.32
CA LEU A 7 -52.71 -9.23 0.62
C LEU A 7 -52.14 -7.93 1.19
N LEU A 8 -50.95 -7.96 1.79
CA LEU A 8 -50.27 -6.77 2.31
C LEU A 8 -49.04 -6.50 1.44
N VAL A 9 -49.22 -5.57 0.49
CA VAL A 9 -48.14 -5.02 -0.35
C VAL A 9 -47.51 -3.89 0.45
N ILE A 10 -46.30 -4.09 0.96
CA ILE A 10 -45.44 -3.00 1.45
C ILE A 10 -44.38 -2.76 0.39
N LEU A 11 -44.67 -1.79 -0.48
CA LEU A 11 -43.72 -1.15 -1.37
C LEU A 11 -42.87 -0.20 -0.51
N GLY A 12 -41.76 -0.72 0.03
CA GLY A 12 -40.75 0.08 0.71
C GLY A 12 -39.82 0.73 -0.30
N ILE A 13 -40.10 1.98 -0.66
CA ILE A 13 -39.15 2.83 -1.37
C ILE A 13 -37.96 3.08 -0.44
N THR A 14 -36.86 2.36 -0.65
CA THR A 14 -35.58 2.63 0.02
C THR A 14 -34.92 3.83 -0.64
N LEU A 15 -35.38 5.03 -0.28
CA LEU A 15 -34.71 6.28 -0.59
C LEU A 15 -33.67 6.55 0.50
N GLY A 16 -32.39 6.52 0.13
CA GLY A 16 -31.26 6.84 1.00
C GLY A 16 -30.40 5.64 1.37
N CYS A 17 -29.81 4.97 0.38
CA CYS A 17 -28.57 4.23 0.64
C CYS A 17 -27.51 5.29 0.93
N TRP A 18 -27.23 5.52 2.21
CA TRP A 18 -26.02 6.22 2.61
C TRP A 18 -24.87 5.37 2.08
N THR A 19 -24.17 5.84 1.05
CA THR A 19 -23.01 5.16 0.48
C THR A 19 -21.90 5.22 1.53
N SER A 20 -22.00 4.30 2.49
CA SER A 20 -20.92 3.98 3.39
C SER A 20 -19.81 3.44 2.48
N GLY A 21 -18.62 4.05 2.51
CA GLY A 21 -17.47 3.46 1.85
C GLY A 21 -17.34 2.02 2.32
N PHE A 22 -17.41 1.06 1.40
CA PHE A 22 -17.20 -0.33 1.74
C PHE A 22 -15.70 -0.55 1.88
N SER A 23 -15.28 -1.02 3.04
CA SER A 23 -13.92 -1.49 3.28
C SER A 23 -13.94 -3.00 3.45
N ALA A 24 -13.06 -3.69 2.73
CA ALA A 24 -12.88 -5.13 2.83
C ALA A 24 -11.41 -5.47 3.10
N TRP A 25 -11.18 -6.37 4.04
CA TRP A 25 -9.87 -6.95 4.28
C TRP A 25 -9.60 -8.04 3.23
N LEU A 26 -8.58 -7.85 2.40
CA LEU A 26 -8.02 -8.91 1.60
C LEU A 26 -7.04 -9.69 2.48
N GLU A 27 -7.54 -10.77 3.06
CA GLU A 27 -6.75 -11.70 3.87
C GLU A 27 -5.67 -12.40 3.02
N MET A 28 -4.45 -12.45 3.56
CA MET A 28 -3.36 -13.27 3.03
C MET A 28 -2.98 -14.38 4.00
N THR A 29 -2.93 -14.08 5.30
CA THR A 29 -2.51 -15.00 6.35
C THR A 29 -3.37 -14.92 7.61
N THR A 30 -3.91 -13.74 7.96
CA THR A 30 -4.79 -13.58 9.13
C THR A 30 -6.10 -12.87 8.79
N PRO A 31 -7.21 -13.26 9.45
CA PRO A 31 -8.52 -12.65 9.18
C PRO A 31 -8.66 -11.24 9.78
N ASP A 32 -7.87 -10.91 10.81
CA ASP A 32 -7.87 -9.60 11.45
C ASP A 32 -6.81 -8.66 10.81
N PRO A 33 -7.10 -7.36 10.66
CA PRO A 33 -6.12 -6.38 10.20
C PRO A 33 -4.94 -6.26 11.16
N THR A 34 -3.75 -6.65 10.72
CA THR A 34 -2.50 -6.47 11.48
C THR A 34 -1.45 -5.73 10.67
N PRO A 35 -0.49 -5.05 11.33
CA PRO A 35 0.67 -4.49 10.64
C PRO A 35 1.47 -5.58 9.92
N ALA A 36 2.32 -5.16 8.98
CA ALA A 36 3.29 -6.05 8.36
C ALA A 36 4.26 -6.60 9.43
N HIS A 37 4.58 -7.89 9.36
CA HIS A 37 5.56 -8.51 10.23
C HIS A 37 6.97 -8.25 9.67
N ILE A 38 7.86 -7.71 10.50
CA ILE A 38 9.24 -7.42 10.12
C ILE A 38 10.17 -8.20 11.05
N GLU A 39 11.00 -9.05 10.48
CA GLU A 39 11.95 -9.88 11.23
C GLU A 39 13.37 -9.64 10.73
N VAL A 40 14.28 -9.26 11.64
CA VAL A 40 15.71 -9.11 11.33
C VAL A 40 16.38 -10.47 11.45
N GLN A 41 16.93 -10.95 10.34
CA GLN A 41 17.65 -12.22 10.29
C GLN A 41 19.12 -12.05 10.66
N HIS A 42 19.73 -10.96 10.18
CA HIS A 42 21.14 -10.68 10.36
C HIS A 42 21.41 -9.17 10.40
N ALA A 43 22.34 -8.73 11.25
CA ALA A 43 22.77 -7.34 11.34
C ALA A 43 24.20 -7.23 11.87
N ASP A 44 25.11 -6.71 11.06
CA ASP A 44 26.51 -6.50 11.40
C ASP A 44 27.08 -5.26 10.64
N PRO A 45 28.39 -4.96 10.76
CA PRO A 45 28.97 -3.83 10.04
C PRO A 45 29.01 -3.96 8.51
N GLU A 46 28.85 -5.17 7.95
CA GLU A 46 28.84 -5.40 6.51
C GLU A 46 27.45 -5.16 5.93
N GLY A 47 26.39 -5.49 6.69
CA GLY A 47 25.02 -5.27 6.24
C GLY A 47 23.92 -5.67 7.23
N THR A 48 22.68 -5.53 6.77
CA THR A 48 21.49 -5.97 7.50
C THR A 48 20.53 -6.69 6.56
N THR A 49 20.08 -7.87 6.96
CA THR A 49 19.11 -8.67 6.21
C THR A 49 17.87 -8.85 7.07
N PHE A 50 16.70 -8.56 6.49
CA PHE A 50 15.43 -8.66 7.16
C PHE A 50 14.31 -9.03 6.19
N THR A 51 13.26 -9.64 6.71
CA THR A 51 12.06 -9.97 5.95
C THR A 51 10.91 -9.03 6.30
N VAL A 52 10.02 -8.84 5.34
CA VAL A 52 8.75 -8.13 5.52
C VAL A 52 7.64 -9.00 4.97
N GLU A 53 6.68 -9.37 5.82
CA GLU A 53 5.55 -10.21 5.45
C GLU A 53 4.22 -9.47 5.73
N LEU A 54 3.36 -9.45 4.71
CA LEU A 54 2.01 -8.90 4.82
C LEU A 54 1.05 -10.03 5.17
N THR A 55 0.27 -9.83 6.24
CA THR A 55 -0.80 -10.76 6.64
C THR A 55 -2.13 -10.50 5.92
N GLY A 56 -2.23 -9.34 5.27
CA GLY A 56 -3.34 -8.91 4.43
C GLY A 56 -3.25 -7.43 4.12
N ILE A 57 -4.25 -6.91 3.42
CA ILE A 57 -4.33 -5.50 3.06
C ILE A 57 -5.79 -5.06 3.01
N GLU A 58 -6.09 -3.87 3.55
CA GLU A 58 -7.43 -3.31 3.53
C GLU A 58 -7.69 -2.63 2.18
N GLN A 59 -8.85 -2.88 1.58
CA GLN A 59 -9.32 -2.23 0.36
C GLN A 59 -10.55 -1.39 0.67
N GLU A 60 -10.40 -0.07 0.67
CA GLU A 60 -11.48 0.89 0.85
C GLU A 60 -11.95 1.41 -0.51
N THR A 61 -13.26 1.39 -0.75
CA THR A 61 -13.87 2.07 -1.90
C THR A 61 -14.11 3.54 -1.58
N VAL A 62 -13.57 4.43 -2.42
CA VAL A 62 -13.64 5.89 -2.26
C VAL A 62 -14.25 6.50 -3.53
N ALA A 63 -15.43 7.12 -3.39
CA ALA A 63 -16.04 7.87 -4.49
C ALA A 63 -15.47 9.30 -4.54
N ALA A 64 -14.82 9.67 -5.65
CA ALA A 64 -14.24 10.99 -5.87
C ALA A 64 -14.31 11.38 -7.36
N ASN A 65 -14.50 12.67 -7.66
CA ASN A 65 -14.53 13.18 -9.05
C ASN A 65 -15.51 12.46 -10.01
N GLY A 66 -16.57 11.84 -9.50
CA GLY A 66 -17.50 11.04 -10.30
C GLY A 66 -16.97 9.64 -10.68
N THR A 67 -15.90 9.18 -10.04
CA THR A 67 -15.27 7.88 -10.24
C THR A 67 -15.14 7.15 -8.91
N GLU A 68 -15.25 5.82 -8.94
CA GLU A 68 -14.97 4.97 -7.78
C GLU A 68 -13.50 4.54 -7.82
N TYR A 69 -12.78 4.84 -6.74
CA TYR A 69 -11.40 4.46 -6.57
C TYR A 69 -11.26 3.41 -5.47
N THR A 70 -10.18 2.64 -5.54
CA THR A 70 -9.73 1.77 -4.46
C THR A 70 -8.56 2.43 -3.74
N ARG A 71 -8.63 2.48 -2.41
CA ARG A 71 -7.50 2.81 -1.55
C ARG A 71 -7.05 1.55 -0.83
N PHE A 72 -5.77 1.21 -0.98
CA PHE A 72 -5.14 0.14 -0.21
C PHE A 72 -4.61 0.69 1.11
N ARG A 73 -4.94 0.10 2.26
CA ARG A 73 -4.35 0.47 3.55
C ARG A 73 -3.65 -0.71 4.22
N LEU A 74 -2.52 -0.41 4.85
CA LEU A 74 -1.84 -1.33 5.76
C LEU A 74 -1.79 -0.68 7.14
N PRO A 75 -2.13 -1.40 8.22
CA PRO A 75 -1.96 -0.88 9.57
C PRO A 75 -0.50 -0.43 9.81
N GLU A 76 -0.34 0.71 10.47
CA GLU A 76 0.96 1.38 10.77
C GLU A 76 1.78 1.85 9.56
N ALA A 77 1.35 1.57 8.33
CA ALA A 77 1.95 2.15 7.15
C ALA A 77 1.46 3.58 6.90
N THR A 78 2.29 4.35 6.20
CA THR A 78 1.93 5.66 5.64
C THR A 78 1.62 5.50 4.15
N PHE A 79 1.53 6.62 3.40
CA PHE A 79 1.33 6.60 1.96
C PHE A 79 2.48 7.28 1.22
N SER A 80 2.63 6.94 -0.07
CA SER A 80 3.38 7.76 -1.01
C SER A 80 2.89 9.21 -1.00
N THR A 81 3.79 10.18 -1.00
CA THR A 81 3.49 11.60 -0.77
C THR A 81 3.47 12.46 -2.04
N ILE A 82 3.59 11.83 -3.22
CA ILE A 82 3.61 12.57 -4.49
C ILE A 82 2.18 12.93 -4.88
N GLU A 83 1.86 14.22 -4.81
CA GLU A 83 0.53 14.72 -5.15
C GLU A 83 0.10 14.30 -6.56
N GLY A 84 -1.08 13.69 -6.62
CA GLY A 84 -1.72 13.20 -7.83
C GLY A 84 -1.11 11.94 -8.46
N ALA A 85 -0.06 11.36 -7.89
CA ALA A 85 0.36 9.99 -8.23
C ALA A 85 -0.56 8.97 -7.53
N PRO A 86 -0.61 7.70 -7.98
CA PRO A 86 -1.35 6.66 -7.27
C PRO A 86 -0.94 6.57 -5.79
N GLU A 87 -1.91 6.60 -4.89
CA GLU A 87 -1.70 6.48 -3.44
C GLU A 87 -1.43 5.02 -3.09
N VAL A 88 -0.17 4.70 -2.75
CA VAL A 88 0.24 3.36 -2.32
C VAL A 88 0.73 3.36 -0.89
N PRO A 89 0.49 2.29 -0.10
CA PRO A 89 1.08 2.12 1.22
C PRO A 89 2.61 2.18 1.21
N LEU A 90 3.18 2.76 2.25
CA LEU A 90 4.61 2.92 2.47
C LEU A 90 4.97 2.51 3.90
N ILE A 91 5.80 1.48 4.01
CA ILE A 91 6.45 1.05 5.25
C ILE A 91 7.84 1.68 5.29
N SER A 92 8.23 2.26 6.43
CA SER A 92 9.56 2.87 6.60
C SER A 92 10.33 2.18 7.72
N VAL A 93 11.51 1.66 7.38
CA VAL A 93 12.43 1.02 8.33
C VAL A 93 13.72 1.82 8.37
N TRP A 94 14.20 2.15 9.58
CA TRP A 94 15.46 2.87 9.75
C TRP A 94 16.58 1.89 10.09
N ILE A 95 17.59 1.82 9.23
CA ILE A 95 18.73 0.91 9.38
C ILE A 95 19.97 1.71 9.77
N ALA A 96 20.64 1.32 10.85
CA ALA A 96 21.92 1.90 11.23
C ALA A 96 23.02 1.41 10.28
N ILE A 97 23.90 2.30 9.85
CA ILE A 97 25.03 1.97 8.97
C ILE A 97 26.34 2.52 9.56
N PRO A 98 27.51 1.93 9.19
CA PRO A 98 28.78 2.46 9.64
C PRO A 98 29.01 3.91 9.17
N PRO A 99 29.83 4.71 9.90
CA PRO A 99 29.89 6.16 9.72
C PRO A 99 30.24 6.61 8.29
N THR A 100 31.13 5.90 7.61
CA THR A 100 31.66 6.28 6.29
C THR A 100 31.15 5.42 5.14
N SER A 101 30.26 4.46 5.41
CA SER A 101 29.77 3.55 4.38
C SER A 101 28.58 4.14 3.61
N ASP A 102 28.44 3.76 2.35
CA ASP A 102 27.19 3.89 1.60
C ASP A 102 26.35 2.61 1.76
N ALA A 103 25.05 2.69 1.49
CA ALA A 103 24.14 1.57 1.56
C ALA A 103 23.58 1.24 0.17
N ARG A 104 23.51 -0.05 -0.16
CA ARG A 104 22.85 -0.58 -1.35
C ARG A 104 21.83 -1.61 -0.94
N VAL A 105 20.73 -1.69 -1.68
CA VAL A 105 19.65 -2.64 -1.42
C VAL A 105 19.65 -3.75 -2.46
N HIS A 106 19.45 -4.97 -1.98
CA HIS A 106 19.06 -6.13 -2.76
C HIS A 106 17.71 -6.61 -2.25
N VAL A 107 16.78 -6.84 -3.16
CA VAL A 107 15.40 -7.21 -2.85
C VAL A 107 15.09 -8.52 -3.55
N ARG A 108 14.50 -9.46 -2.80
CA ARG A 108 13.94 -10.69 -3.35
C ARG A 108 12.47 -10.76 -2.96
N SER A 109 11.60 -10.87 -3.97
CA SER A 109 10.19 -11.17 -3.73
C SER A 109 10.04 -12.66 -3.49
N GLU A 110 9.36 -13.01 -2.39
CA GLU A 110 9.03 -14.37 -1.99
C GLU A 110 7.55 -14.69 -2.25
N GLY A 111 6.73 -13.68 -2.56
CA GLY A 111 5.32 -13.86 -2.91
C GLY A 111 4.70 -12.59 -3.51
N GLU A 112 3.83 -12.78 -4.50
CA GLU A 112 3.14 -11.71 -5.23
C GLU A 112 1.68 -12.10 -5.51
N ILE A 113 0.78 -11.13 -5.35
CA ILE A 113 -0.61 -11.18 -5.81
C ILE A 113 -0.81 -10.08 -6.85
N VAL A 114 -1.53 -10.39 -7.93
CA VAL A 114 -1.90 -9.42 -8.96
C VAL A 114 -3.42 -9.26 -8.98
N LEU A 115 -3.89 -8.02 -8.86
CA LEU A 115 -5.29 -7.63 -8.96
C LEU A 115 -5.49 -6.85 -10.27
N PRO A 116 -6.31 -7.35 -11.21
CA PRO A 116 -6.63 -6.63 -12.43
C PRO A 116 -7.77 -5.62 -12.21
N ASP A 117 -7.90 -4.66 -13.12
CA ASP A 117 -9.03 -3.73 -13.23
C ASP A 117 -9.27 -2.83 -11.99
N VAL A 118 -8.21 -2.47 -11.27
CA VAL A 118 -8.29 -1.60 -10.08
C VAL A 118 -7.89 -0.16 -10.41
N GLN A 119 -8.79 0.80 -10.13
CA GLN A 119 -8.47 2.23 -10.23
C GLN A 119 -8.02 2.76 -8.87
N VAL A 120 -6.71 2.91 -8.69
CA VAL A 120 -6.14 3.36 -7.40
C VAL A 120 -6.35 4.87 -7.21
N LEU A 121 -6.77 5.25 -6.01
CA LEU A 121 -6.99 6.64 -5.63
C LEU A 121 -5.70 7.46 -5.78
N PRO A 122 -5.72 8.67 -6.35
CA PRO A 122 -4.53 9.52 -6.38
C PRO A 122 -4.27 10.12 -4.99
N HIS A 123 -3.00 10.25 -4.63
CA HIS A 123 -2.61 10.89 -3.38
C HIS A 123 -2.98 12.37 -3.39
N SER A 124 -3.49 12.85 -2.26
CA SER A 124 -3.80 14.27 -2.08
C SER A 124 -3.52 14.76 -0.67
N PRO A 125 -2.89 15.94 -0.51
CA PRO A 125 -2.72 16.58 0.78
C PRO A 125 -4.04 17.13 1.35
N THR A 126 -5.08 17.28 0.51
CA THR A 126 -6.38 17.84 0.90
C THR A 126 -7.48 16.80 0.79
N PRO A 127 -8.05 16.33 1.92
CA PRO A 127 -9.13 15.35 1.92
C PRO A 127 -10.32 15.79 1.04
N GLY A 128 -10.80 14.88 0.20
CA GLY A 128 -11.96 15.11 -0.67
C GLY A 128 -11.63 15.75 -2.03
N ILE A 129 -10.39 16.19 -2.25
CA ILE A 129 -9.90 16.63 -3.57
C ILE A 129 -8.84 15.62 -3.99
N TYR A 130 -9.00 14.96 -5.11
CA TYR A 130 -8.12 13.85 -5.53
C TYR A 130 -7.71 14.05 -6.99
N PRO A 131 -6.80 14.98 -7.30
CA PRO A 131 -6.44 15.29 -8.67
C PRO A 131 -5.56 14.17 -9.26
N GLU A 132 -5.94 13.59 -10.39
CA GLU A 132 -5.04 12.69 -11.11
C GLU A 132 -3.96 13.52 -11.83
N ASN A 133 -2.70 13.23 -11.54
CA ASN A 133 -1.59 13.82 -12.27
C ASN A 133 -1.31 13.01 -13.53
N GLU A 134 -1.49 13.62 -14.70
CA GLU A 134 -1.32 13.00 -16.00
C GLU A 134 0.08 12.38 -16.18
N GLN A 135 1.11 12.95 -15.57
CA GLN A 135 2.46 12.40 -15.61
C GLN A 135 2.54 10.99 -15.04
N TYR A 136 1.65 10.60 -14.13
CA TYR A 136 1.60 9.25 -13.57
C TYR A 136 0.46 8.43 -14.18
N TYR A 137 -0.73 8.99 -14.30
CA TYR A 137 -1.93 8.25 -14.72
C TYR A 137 -1.97 7.93 -16.22
N GLN A 138 -1.18 8.59 -17.06
CA GLN A 138 -1.06 8.28 -18.49
C GLN A 138 0.17 7.42 -18.82
N GLN A 139 0.99 7.05 -17.85
CA GLN A 139 2.17 6.22 -18.08
C GLN A 139 1.84 4.74 -17.91
N ASN A 140 2.10 3.95 -18.96
CA ASN A 140 1.97 2.50 -18.91
C ASN A 140 3.22 1.86 -18.26
N THR A 141 3.42 2.16 -16.99
CA THR A 141 4.49 1.63 -16.14
C THR A 141 3.98 1.46 -14.73
N PHE A 142 4.60 0.55 -13.96
CA PHE A 142 4.31 0.42 -12.54
C PHE A 142 4.85 1.62 -11.75
N PHE A 143 4.02 2.13 -10.84
CA PHE A 143 4.34 3.14 -9.85
C PHE A 143 4.14 2.57 -8.43
N PRO A 144 5.09 2.78 -7.52
CA PRO A 144 6.46 3.19 -7.79
C PRO A 144 7.18 2.16 -8.66
N ALA A 145 8.22 2.57 -9.37
CA ALA A 145 8.98 1.65 -10.24
C ALA A 145 9.71 0.57 -9.43
N GLU A 146 10.23 0.95 -8.26
CA GLU A 146 10.93 0.08 -7.31
C GLU A 146 10.08 -0.16 -6.07
N THR A 147 10.00 -1.42 -5.61
CA THR A 147 9.27 -1.79 -4.39
C THR A 147 10.05 -1.46 -3.12
N VAL A 148 11.37 -1.32 -3.17
CA VAL A 148 12.19 -0.83 -2.05
C VAL A 148 13.14 0.23 -2.54
N GLN A 149 13.22 1.34 -1.81
CA GLN A 149 14.14 2.44 -2.06
C GLN A 149 14.94 2.73 -0.80
N VAL A 150 16.22 3.05 -0.96
CA VAL A 150 17.07 3.55 0.14
C VAL A 150 17.16 5.06 0.00
N GLY A 151 16.71 5.78 1.03
CA GLY A 151 16.79 7.23 1.06
C GLY A 151 18.16 7.73 1.54
N ASP A 152 18.29 9.05 1.62
CA ASP A 152 19.55 9.68 1.99
C ASP A 152 19.93 9.41 3.46
N PRO A 153 21.19 9.04 3.74
CA PRO A 153 21.69 8.85 5.09
C PRO A 153 21.50 10.09 5.97
N GLN A 154 20.97 9.87 7.17
CA GLN A 154 20.77 10.87 8.20
C GLN A 154 21.61 10.55 9.43
N ILE A 155 22.03 11.57 10.17
CA ILE A 155 22.79 11.38 11.41
C ILE A 155 21.88 11.73 12.59
N LEU A 156 21.69 10.78 13.49
CA LEU A 156 21.02 11.00 14.77
C LEU A 156 22.04 10.77 15.89
N ARG A 157 22.56 11.88 16.43
CA ARG A 157 23.70 11.89 17.36
C ARG A 157 24.94 11.25 16.73
N ASP A 158 25.46 10.18 17.32
CA ASP A 158 26.70 9.51 16.88
C ASP A 158 26.44 8.32 15.94
N VAL A 159 25.19 8.11 15.52
CA VAL A 159 24.79 6.99 14.65
C VAL A 159 24.23 7.51 13.33
N ARG A 160 24.72 6.94 12.23
CA ARG A 160 24.22 7.20 10.88
C ARG A 160 23.16 6.16 10.54
N PHE A 161 22.00 6.62 10.08
CA PHE A 161 20.88 5.78 9.67
C PHE A 161 20.52 6.05 8.22
N VAL A 162 20.00 5.05 7.54
CA VAL A 162 19.35 5.20 6.24
C VAL A 162 17.89 4.75 6.35
N PRO A 163 16.93 5.53 5.82
CA PRO A 163 15.56 5.05 5.70
C PRO A 163 15.46 4.09 4.51
N VAL A 164 14.93 2.90 4.77
CA VAL A 164 14.52 1.93 3.76
C VAL A 164 13.01 2.07 3.59
N LEU A 165 12.59 2.55 2.42
CA LEU A 165 11.21 2.83 2.04
C LEU A 165 10.68 1.64 1.25
N ILE A 166 9.65 0.97 1.77
CA ILE A 166 9.11 -0.26 1.22
C ILE A 166 7.67 0.01 0.76
N TYR A 167 7.47 -0.14 -0.54
CA TYR A 167 6.20 -0.01 -1.25
C TYR A 167 5.70 -1.40 -1.63
N PRO A 168 4.96 -2.09 -0.75
CA PRO A 168 4.46 -3.43 -1.04
C PRO A 168 3.41 -3.45 -2.15
N VAL A 169 2.83 -2.29 -2.49
CA VAL A 169 1.85 -2.15 -3.57
C VAL A 169 2.45 -1.33 -4.71
N GLN A 170 2.40 -1.88 -5.92
CA GLN A 170 2.75 -1.20 -7.16
C GLN A 170 1.57 -1.20 -8.11
N VAL A 171 1.34 -0.09 -8.80
CA VAL A 171 0.15 0.13 -9.63
C VAL A 171 0.58 0.51 -11.03
N ASN A 172 0.03 -0.11 -12.06
CA ASN A 172 0.06 0.41 -13.41
C ASN A 172 -1.26 1.14 -13.70
N PRO A 173 -1.29 2.48 -13.77
CA PRO A 173 -2.54 3.22 -13.91
C PRO A 173 -3.23 3.02 -15.26
N VAL A 174 -2.48 2.69 -16.31
CA VAL A 174 -3.01 2.50 -17.67
C VAL A 174 -3.64 1.11 -17.84
N THR A 175 -2.94 0.06 -17.40
CA THR A 175 -3.49 -1.31 -17.46
C THR A 175 -4.44 -1.61 -16.30
N ARG A 176 -4.38 -0.81 -15.23
CA ARG A 176 -5.11 -0.99 -13.97
C ARG A 176 -4.73 -2.27 -13.21
N ASP A 177 -3.53 -2.78 -13.48
CA ASP A 177 -2.96 -3.89 -12.72
C ASP A 177 -2.32 -3.37 -11.44
N VAL A 178 -2.66 -4.01 -10.32
CA VAL A 178 -2.03 -3.77 -9.03
C VAL A 178 -1.27 -5.02 -8.61
N LYS A 179 0.02 -4.85 -8.31
CA LYS A 179 0.89 -5.89 -7.75
C LYS A 179 1.05 -5.66 -6.27
N ILE A 180 0.90 -6.72 -5.49
CA ILE A 180 1.02 -6.70 -4.04
C ILE A 180 2.07 -7.74 -3.67
N GLN A 181 3.21 -7.27 -3.17
CA GLN A 181 4.27 -8.12 -2.65
C GLN A 181 3.85 -8.59 -1.25
N THR A 182 3.58 -9.88 -1.11
CA THR A 182 3.10 -10.47 0.16
C THR A 182 4.25 -10.79 1.09
N ALA A 183 5.43 -11.08 0.54
CA ALA A 183 6.65 -11.35 1.30
C ALA A 183 7.87 -10.85 0.53
N LEU A 184 8.76 -10.15 1.25
CA LEU A 184 10.01 -9.60 0.74
C LEU A 184 11.16 -10.02 1.65
N GLU A 185 12.27 -10.47 1.07
CA GLU A 185 13.57 -10.49 1.73
C GLU A 185 14.39 -9.30 1.24
N ILE A 186 14.89 -8.51 2.19
CA ILE A 186 15.61 -7.27 1.92
C ILE A 186 16.98 -7.36 2.57
N GLU A 187 18.01 -7.17 1.75
CA GLU A 187 19.41 -7.11 2.18
C GLU A 187 19.95 -5.70 1.92
N ILE A 188 20.42 -5.05 2.97
CA ILE A 188 21.13 -3.79 2.93
C ILE A 188 22.62 -4.10 3.07
N VAL A 189 23.37 -3.92 1.98
CA VAL A 189 24.82 -4.09 1.94
C VAL A 189 25.47 -2.74 2.12
N THR A 190 26.41 -2.65 3.06
CA THR A 190 27.20 -1.44 3.26
C THR A 190 28.50 -1.53 2.48
N THR A 191 28.88 -0.44 1.82
CA THR A 191 30.12 -0.36 1.03
C THR A 191 30.96 0.81 1.52
N GLY A 192 32.24 0.57 1.81
CA GLY A 192 33.20 1.58 2.25
C GLY A 192 34.39 1.73 1.31
#